data_AF-A0A0Q9MXW7-F1
#
_entry.id   AF-A0A0Q9MXW7-F1
#
_cell.length_a   1.000
_cell.length_b   1.000
_cell.length_c   1.000
_cell.angle_alpha   90.00
_cell.angle_beta   90.00
_cell.angle_gamma   90.00
#
_symmetry.space_group_name_H-M   'P 1'
#
loop_
_entity.id
_entity.type
_entity.pdbx_description
1 polymer ?
#
loop_
_entity_poly.entity_id
_entity_poly.type
_entity_poly.pdbx_seq_one_letter_code
_entity_poly.pdbx_strand_id
1 'polypeptide(L)'
;MRRNERRKQAQPNEDGMSLVEILIAVTIMSIISVTLMGYFTSAVDKSAQESRKIIGANLARLKAAELRDYFKNGYKDAIVSQLTSSPKFSGDLSSNGSELMKGKLDSTEINGTTYRYLVELEKSYARWEAADPFRNDSDDYLAQMFVTVYWSNEDSLDAPSAKSSTTLDTYLIKRW
;
A
#
# COMPACT_ATOMS: atom_id res chain seq x y z
N MET A 1 -75.65 24.40 -35.94
CA MET A 1 -75.11 24.22 -34.57
C MET A 1 -73.58 24.16 -34.64
N ARG A 2 -72.87 25.20 -34.19
CA ARG A 2 -71.40 25.21 -34.09
C ARG A 2 -71.03 25.37 -32.62
N ARG A 3 -70.39 24.34 -32.06
CA ARG A 3 -69.95 24.27 -30.65
C ARG A 3 -68.58 24.95 -30.57
N ASN A 4 -68.53 26.14 -29.97
CA ASN A 4 -67.28 26.84 -29.70
C ASN A 4 -66.60 26.20 -28.48
N GLU A 5 -65.63 25.33 -28.73
CA GLU A 5 -64.71 24.85 -27.70
C GLU A 5 -63.68 25.95 -27.40
N ARG A 6 -63.92 26.71 -26.33
CA ARG A 6 -62.92 27.63 -25.78
C ARG A 6 -61.77 26.79 -25.21
N ARG A 7 -60.65 26.76 -25.93
CA ARG A 7 -59.36 26.29 -25.40
C ARG A 7 -59.03 27.15 -24.17
N LYS A 8 -59.03 26.55 -22.98
CA LYS A 8 -58.40 27.13 -21.77
C LYS A 8 -56.92 27.26 -22.09
N GLN A 9 -56.47 28.46 -22.45
CA GLN A 9 -55.06 28.81 -22.35
C GLN A 9 -54.71 28.77 -20.86
N ALA A 10 -53.83 27.85 -20.48
CA ALA A 10 -53.15 27.92 -19.19
C ALA A 10 -52.32 29.21 -19.22
N GLN A 11 -52.77 30.22 -18.47
CA GLN A 11 -51.95 31.41 -18.25
C GLN A 11 -50.65 30.94 -17.58
N PRO A 12 -49.47 31.37 -18.06
CA PRO A 12 -48.24 31.14 -17.33
C PRO A 12 -48.38 31.85 -15.99
N ASN A 13 -48.32 31.10 -14.89
CA ASN A 13 -48.21 31.68 -13.55
C ASN A 13 -46.89 32.45 -13.51
N GLU A 14 -46.96 33.79 -13.59
CA GLU A 14 -45.81 34.70 -13.44
C GLU A 14 -45.57 35.07 -11.96
N ASP A 15 -46.03 34.24 -11.03
CA ASP A 15 -45.71 34.40 -9.61
C ASP A 15 -44.20 34.20 -9.41
N GLY A 16 -43.50 35.29 -9.13
CA GLY A 16 -42.07 35.27 -8.81
C GLY A 16 -41.76 34.38 -7.61
N MET A 17 -40.56 33.81 -7.59
CA MET A 17 -40.13 32.88 -6.54
C MET A 17 -40.21 33.54 -5.16
N SER A 18 -40.96 32.93 -4.23
CA SER A 18 -41.13 33.47 -2.89
C SER A 18 -39.83 33.35 -2.09
N LEU A 19 -39.57 34.31 -1.20
CA LEU A 19 -38.41 34.27 -0.30
C LEU A 19 -38.39 33.00 0.55
N VAL A 20 -39.57 32.48 0.90
CA VAL A 20 -39.73 31.21 1.64
C VAL A 20 -39.28 30.02 0.79
N GLU A 21 -39.59 29.99 -0.51
CA GLU A 21 -39.16 28.92 -1.41
C GLU A 21 -37.64 28.92 -1.59
N ILE A 22 -37.03 30.10 -1.72
CA ILE A 22 -35.57 30.25 -1.78
C ILE A 22 -34.93 29.73 -0.49
N LEU A 23 -35.50 30.04 0.67
CA LEU A 23 -34.97 29.62 1.97
C LEU A 23 -35.07 28.10 2.15
N ILE A 24 -36.16 27.48 1.69
CA ILE A 24 -36.33 26.03 1.65
C ILE A 24 -35.32 25.39 0.67
N ALA A 25 -35.13 25.97 -0.52
CA ALA A 25 -34.18 25.45 -1.50
C ALA A 25 -32.73 25.49 -0.98
N VAL A 26 -32.33 26.61 -0.36
CA VAL A 26 -30.98 26.78 0.21
C VAL A 26 -30.75 25.84 1.41
N THR A 27 -31.75 25.63 2.26
CA THR A 27 -31.63 24.70 3.39
C THR A 27 -31.48 23.25 2.91
N ILE A 28 -32.27 22.82 1.93
CA ILE A 28 -32.13 21.51 1.30
C ILE A 28 -30.75 21.36 0.65
N MET A 29 -30.29 22.35 -0.13
CA MET A 29 -28.95 22.33 -0.74
C MET A 29 -27.84 22.25 0.32
N SER A 30 -27.98 22.95 1.44
CA SER A 30 -26.97 22.96 2.51
C SER A 30 -26.84 21.58 3.15
N ILE A 31 -27.95 20.92 3.43
CA ILE A 31 -27.97 19.55 3.98
C ILE A 31 -27.29 18.59 3.01
N ILE A 32 -27.63 18.67 1.72
CA ILE A 32 -27.03 17.84 0.67
C ILE A 32 -25.52 18.13 0.53
N SER A 33 -25.10 19.39 0.60
CA SER A 33 -23.69 19.77 0.45
C SER A 33 -22.83 19.26 1.60
N VAL A 34 -23.29 19.40 2.85
CA VAL A 34 -22.56 18.90 4.02
C VAL A 34 -22.41 17.38 3.98
N THR A 35 -23.49 16.67 3.62
CA THR A 35 -23.45 15.21 3.49
C THR A 35 -22.52 14.76 2.36
N LEU A 36 -22.55 15.40 1.19
CA LEU A 36 -21.63 15.13 0.08
C LEU A 36 -20.17 15.38 0.46
N MET A 37 -19.88 16.46 1.20
CA MET A 37 -18.52 16.77 1.63
C MET A 37 -17.95 15.67 2.53
N GLY A 38 -18.77 15.09 3.42
CA GLY A 38 -18.37 13.95 4.25
C GLY A 38 -17.95 12.73 3.43
N TYR A 39 -18.72 12.38 2.39
CA TYR A 39 -18.35 11.30 1.47
C TYR A 39 -17.12 11.64 0.63
N PHE A 40 -17.01 12.89 0.18
CA PHE A 40 -15.88 13.36 -0.62
C PHE A 40 -14.56 13.25 0.16
N THR A 41 -14.52 13.76 1.39
CA THR A 41 -13.31 13.66 2.24
C THR A 41 -12.91 12.20 2.46
N SER A 42 -13.86 11.32 2.77
CA SER A 42 -13.61 9.89 2.93
C SER A 42 -13.05 9.23 1.65
N ALA A 43 -13.59 9.60 0.48
CA ALA A 43 -13.11 9.12 -0.80
C ALA A 43 -11.69 9.62 -1.12
N VAL A 44 -11.40 10.89 -0.80
CA VAL A 44 -10.07 11.48 -0.97
C VAL A 44 -9.04 10.79 -0.05
N ASP A 45 -9.38 10.59 1.23
CA ASP A 45 -8.48 9.90 2.18
C ASP A 45 -8.19 8.47 1.73
N LYS A 46 -9.22 7.76 1.26
CA LYS A 46 -9.05 6.41 0.70
C LYS A 46 -8.18 6.43 -0.56
N SER A 47 -8.38 7.40 -1.45
CA SER A 47 -7.55 7.57 -2.64
C SER A 47 -6.08 7.83 -2.29
N ALA A 48 -5.81 8.71 -1.31
CA ALA A 48 -4.47 8.97 -0.83
C ALA A 48 -3.84 7.72 -0.18
N GLN A 49 -4.61 6.93 0.56
CA GLN A 49 -4.14 5.66 1.12
C GLN A 49 -3.77 4.65 0.03
N GLU A 50 -4.60 4.49 -1.00
CA GLU A 50 -4.31 3.59 -2.12
C GLU A 50 -3.11 4.07 -2.95
N SER A 51 -2.98 5.39 -3.16
CA SER A 51 -1.80 5.97 -3.80
C SER A 51 -0.52 5.61 -3.03
N ARG A 52 -0.53 5.74 -1.70
CA ARG A 52 0.62 5.34 -0.86
C ARG A 52 0.94 3.85 -0.94
N LYS A 53 -0.07 2.98 -1.00
CA LYS A 53 0.12 1.53 -1.19
C LYS A 53 0.76 1.21 -2.55
N ILE A 54 0.32 1.86 -3.63
CA ILE A 54 0.88 1.67 -4.97
C ILE A 54 2.36 2.09 -4.97
N ILE A 55 2.68 3.24 -4.37
CA ILE A 55 4.07 3.70 -4.21
C ILE A 55 4.87 2.68 -3.40
N GLY A 56 4.34 2.24 -2.25
CA GLY A 56 4.98 1.24 -1.39
C GLY A 56 5.26 -0.08 -2.12
N ALA A 57 4.31 -0.58 -2.90
CA ALA A 57 4.49 -1.79 -3.72
C ALA A 57 5.59 -1.63 -4.78
N ASN A 58 5.66 -0.46 -5.43
CA ASN A 58 6.68 -0.19 -6.43
C ASN A 58 8.06 -0.04 -5.80
N LEU A 59 8.16 0.63 -4.65
CA LEU A 59 9.39 0.71 -3.87
C LEU A 59 9.85 -0.68 -3.40
N ALA A 60 8.92 -1.55 -2.97
CA ALA A 60 9.24 -2.92 -2.57
C ALA A 60 9.82 -3.72 -3.74
N ARG A 61 9.22 -3.61 -4.94
CA ARG A 61 9.73 -4.27 -6.16
C ARG A 61 11.10 -3.75 -6.56
N LEU A 62 11.29 -2.44 -6.51
CA LEU A 62 12.59 -1.82 -6.83
C LEU A 62 13.67 -2.34 -5.87
N LYS A 63 13.39 -2.33 -4.56
CA LYS A 63 14.35 -2.81 -3.56
C LYS A 63 14.60 -4.32 -3.66
N ALA A 64 13.58 -5.11 -3.93
CA ALA A 64 13.75 -6.54 -4.17
C ALA A 64 14.68 -6.81 -5.37
N ALA A 65 14.55 -6.04 -6.45
CA ALA A 65 15.44 -6.16 -7.62
C ALA A 65 16.88 -5.76 -7.27
N GLU A 66 17.07 -4.62 -6.59
CA GLU A 66 18.40 -4.17 -6.14
C GLU A 66 19.09 -5.21 -5.24
N LEU A 67 18.36 -5.79 -4.28
CA LEU A 67 18.89 -6.83 -3.40
C LEU A 67 19.20 -8.11 -4.18
N ARG A 68 18.33 -8.52 -5.11
CA ARG A 68 18.57 -9.71 -5.94
C ARG A 68 19.84 -9.56 -6.78
N ASP A 69 20.04 -8.41 -7.40
CA ASP A 69 21.23 -8.14 -8.21
C ASP A 69 22.50 -8.10 -7.36
N TYR A 70 22.43 -7.50 -6.17
CA TYR A 70 23.53 -7.49 -5.20
C TYR A 70 23.93 -8.90 -4.79
N PHE A 71 22.95 -9.75 -4.48
CA PHE A 71 23.20 -11.10 -3.99
C PHE A 71 23.58 -12.11 -5.07
N LYS A 72 23.41 -11.78 -6.35
CA LYS A 72 23.77 -12.64 -7.49
C LYS A 72 25.24 -13.09 -7.47
N ASN A 73 26.15 -12.25 -6.98
CA ASN A 73 27.59 -12.49 -7.05
C ASN A 73 28.23 -12.96 -5.72
N GLY A 74 27.48 -13.01 -4.61
CA GLY A 74 28.08 -13.09 -3.27
C GLY A 74 27.30 -13.88 -2.21
N TYR A 75 26.29 -14.65 -2.60
CA TYR A 75 25.39 -15.32 -1.64
C TYR A 75 26.08 -16.35 -0.71
N LYS A 76 27.24 -16.89 -1.10
CA LYS A 76 27.68 -18.22 -0.69
C LYS A 76 28.04 -18.41 0.79
N ASP A 77 28.61 -17.42 1.49
CA ASP A 77 29.16 -17.69 2.83
C ASP A 77 28.61 -16.81 3.97
N ALA A 78 28.32 -15.52 3.73
CA ALA A 78 27.92 -14.60 4.81
C ALA A 78 26.43 -14.68 5.19
N ILE A 79 25.56 -15.01 4.24
CA ILE A 79 24.10 -15.03 4.44
C ILE A 79 23.65 -16.38 4.96
N VAL A 80 24.24 -17.47 4.48
CA VAL A 80 23.91 -18.84 4.91
C VAL A 80 24.17 -19.04 6.41
N SER A 81 25.23 -18.44 6.96
CA SER A 81 25.52 -18.47 8.40
C SER A 81 24.54 -17.62 9.23
N GLN A 82 24.09 -16.48 8.71
CA GLN A 82 23.15 -15.55 9.37
C GLN A 82 21.69 -15.96 9.22
N LEU A 83 21.36 -16.77 8.21
CA LEU A 83 20.03 -17.31 7.96
C LEU A 83 19.56 -18.27 9.05
N THR A 84 20.42 -18.69 9.99
CA THR A 84 20.12 -19.68 11.04
C THR A 84 18.86 -19.36 11.85
N SER A 85 18.44 -18.08 11.93
CA SER A 85 17.31 -17.58 12.71
C SER A 85 16.28 -16.72 11.95
N SER A 86 16.21 -16.80 10.62
CA SER A 86 15.32 -15.95 9.77
C SER A 86 15.50 -14.43 10.06
N PRO A 87 16.65 -13.85 9.71
CA PRO A 87 17.01 -12.51 10.13
C PRO A 87 16.10 -11.43 9.52
N LYS A 88 15.79 -10.42 10.32
CA LYS A 88 15.11 -9.19 9.91
C LYS A 88 16.12 -8.03 9.85
N PHE A 89 16.04 -7.22 8.80
CA PHE A 89 16.91 -6.07 8.55
C PHE A 89 16.06 -4.82 8.32
N SER A 90 16.44 -3.69 8.91
CA SER A 90 15.77 -2.41 8.68
C SER A 90 16.72 -1.23 8.85
N GLY A 91 16.57 -0.22 7.98
CA GLY A 91 17.30 1.05 8.06
C GLY A 91 18.83 0.91 8.03
N ASP A 92 19.50 1.90 8.63
CA ASP A 92 20.96 2.00 8.71
C ASP A 92 21.53 1.29 9.97
N LEU A 93 20.67 0.76 10.84
CA LEU A 93 21.07 0.05 12.06
C LEU A 93 20.81 -1.46 11.95
N SER A 94 21.88 -2.21 11.72
CA SER A 94 22.46 -3.19 12.66
C SER A 94 21.59 -3.56 13.89
N SER A 95 20.39 -4.10 13.73
CA SER A 95 19.74 -4.83 14.83
C SER A 95 20.42 -6.19 15.09
N ASN A 96 21.25 -6.65 14.16
CA ASN A 96 22.04 -7.89 14.26
C ASN A 96 23.50 -7.78 13.78
N GLY A 97 24.05 -6.58 13.61
CA GLY A 97 25.48 -6.42 13.27
C GLY A 97 25.89 -6.90 11.88
N SER A 98 24.96 -7.16 10.96
CA SER A 98 25.34 -7.53 9.59
C SER A 98 25.68 -6.28 8.78
N GLU A 99 26.93 -6.17 8.34
CA GLU A 99 27.35 -5.18 7.32
C GLU A 99 26.65 -5.41 5.97
N LEU A 100 25.94 -6.54 5.83
CA LEU A 100 25.31 -7.02 4.60
C LEU A 100 24.32 -6.01 4.00
N MET A 101 23.56 -5.29 4.85
CA MET A 101 22.47 -4.41 4.44
C MET A 101 22.74 -2.91 4.74
N LYS A 102 23.95 -2.57 5.17
CA LYS A 102 24.31 -1.21 5.58
C LYS A 102 24.17 -0.22 4.42
N GLY A 103 23.46 0.89 4.64
CA GLY A 103 23.18 1.90 3.62
C GLY A 103 22.37 1.40 2.42
N LYS A 104 21.66 0.27 2.54
CA LYS A 104 20.80 -0.29 1.47
C LYS A 104 19.31 -0.15 1.75
N LEU A 105 18.96 -0.02 3.02
CA LEU A 105 17.57 0.09 3.50
C LEU A 105 17.25 1.52 3.97
N ASP A 106 17.96 2.51 3.44
CA ASP A 106 17.76 3.92 3.76
C ASP A 106 16.34 4.37 3.40
N SER A 107 15.73 5.16 4.26
CA SER A 107 14.38 5.67 4.03
C SER A 107 14.32 6.59 2.82
N THR A 108 13.20 6.56 2.10
CA THR A 108 12.95 7.42 0.94
C THR A 108 11.74 8.29 1.19
N GLU A 109 11.84 9.60 0.94
CA GLU A 109 10.73 10.53 1.07
C GLU A 109 10.09 10.80 -0.30
N ILE A 110 8.77 10.61 -0.41
CA ILE A 110 8.00 10.90 -1.61
C ILE A 110 6.72 11.62 -1.20
N ASN A 111 6.50 12.82 -1.76
CA ASN A 111 5.31 13.65 -1.48
C ASN A 111 5.06 13.88 0.02
N GLY A 112 6.13 14.17 0.79
CA GLY A 112 6.06 14.39 2.24
C GLY A 112 5.73 13.15 3.06
N THR A 113 5.73 11.96 2.45
CA THR A 113 5.58 10.67 3.14
C THR A 113 6.92 9.94 3.14
N THR A 114 7.41 9.60 4.33
CA THR A 114 8.64 8.83 4.49
C THR A 114 8.35 7.33 4.41
N TYR A 115 8.93 6.67 3.43
CA TYR A 115 8.88 5.23 3.24
C TYR A 115 10.11 4.59 3.85
N ARG A 116 9.90 3.51 4.59
CA ARG A 116 10.94 2.74 5.26
C ARG A 116 10.88 1.28 4.85
N TYR A 117 12.01 0.61 4.97
CA TYR A 117 12.19 -0.76 4.50
C TYR A 117 12.46 -1.71 5.66
N LEU A 118 11.79 -2.85 5.62
CA LEU A 118 12.02 -4.01 6.46
C LEU A 118 12.20 -5.21 5.53
N VAL A 119 13.31 -5.92 5.66
CA VAL A 119 13.62 -7.10 4.87
C VAL A 119 13.75 -8.30 5.79
N GLU A 120 12.96 -9.33 5.57
CA GLU A 120 13.03 -10.58 6.31
C GLU A 120 13.48 -11.69 5.35
N LEU A 121 14.51 -12.44 5.73
CA LEU A 121 14.95 -13.61 4.96
C LEU A 121 14.49 -14.86 5.70
N GLU A 122 13.62 -15.66 5.08
CA GLU A 122 13.13 -16.90 5.66
C GLU A 122 13.84 -18.10 5.04
N LYS A 123 14.12 -19.11 5.87
CA LYS A 123 14.58 -20.40 5.38
C LYS A 123 13.42 -21.12 4.70
N SER A 124 13.64 -21.46 3.44
CA SER A 124 12.66 -22.10 2.56
C SER A 124 12.12 -23.45 3.07
N TYR A 125 12.78 -24.12 4.03
CA TYR A 125 12.32 -25.39 4.60
C TYR A 125 11.02 -25.31 5.42
N ALA A 126 10.63 -24.13 5.91
CA ALA A 126 9.48 -23.99 6.80
C ALA A 126 8.12 -24.18 6.08
N ARG A 127 8.12 -24.14 4.74
CA ARG A 127 6.92 -24.22 3.91
C ARG A 127 6.53 -25.64 3.50
N TRP A 128 7.48 -26.57 3.50
CA TRP A 128 7.28 -27.91 2.95
C TRP A 128 6.94 -28.91 4.05
N GLU A 129 5.91 -29.74 3.82
CA GLU A 129 5.66 -30.89 4.67
C GLU A 129 6.87 -31.83 4.66
N ALA A 130 7.09 -32.56 5.76
CA ALA A 130 8.27 -33.43 5.91
C ALA A 130 8.42 -34.50 4.81
N ALA A 131 7.37 -34.76 4.03
CA ALA A 131 7.30 -35.76 2.98
C ALA A 131 7.49 -35.22 1.56
N ASP A 132 7.71 -33.92 1.35
CA ASP A 132 7.82 -33.36 -0.02
C ASP A 132 9.16 -33.74 -0.68
N PRO A 133 9.16 -34.48 -1.81
CA PRO A 133 10.38 -34.89 -2.49
C PRO A 133 11.17 -33.74 -3.15
N PHE A 134 10.55 -32.57 -3.37
CA PHE A 134 11.19 -31.39 -3.98
C PHE A 134 11.82 -30.44 -2.97
N ARG A 135 11.68 -30.74 -1.66
CA ARG A 135 12.17 -29.94 -0.54
C ARG A 135 13.69 -29.74 -0.58
N ASN A 136 14.45 -30.81 -0.82
CA ASN A 136 15.91 -30.76 -0.77
C ASN A 136 16.51 -30.00 -1.95
N ASP A 137 15.92 -30.11 -3.14
CA ASP A 137 16.47 -29.46 -4.33
C ASP A 137 16.24 -27.95 -4.29
N SER A 138 15.04 -27.48 -3.91
CA SER A 138 14.72 -26.04 -3.97
C SER A 138 15.42 -25.22 -2.87
N ASP A 139 15.63 -25.81 -1.69
CA ASP A 139 16.27 -25.17 -0.54
C ASP A 139 17.76 -24.86 -0.80
N ASP A 140 18.41 -25.62 -1.68
CA ASP A 140 19.81 -25.37 -2.07
C ASP A 140 19.96 -24.17 -3.01
N TYR A 141 18.91 -23.82 -3.77
CA TYR A 141 18.97 -22.77 -4.80
C TYR A 141 18.18 -21.51 -4.44
N LEU A 142 17.20 -21.56 -3.53
CA LEU A 142 16.32 -20.44 -3.24
C LEU A 142 16.31 -20.07 -1.75
N ALA A 143 16.26 -18.78 -1.45
CA ALA A 143 15.87 -18.25 -0.14
C ALA A 143 14.69 -17.31 -0.31
N GLN A 144 13.71 -17.43 0.56
CA GLN A 144 12.57 -16.54 0.54
C GLN A 144 12.94 -15.21 1.19
N MET A 145 12.51 -14.12 0.57
CA MET A 145 12.75 -12.76 1.01
C MET A 145 11.43 -12.00 1.02
N PHE A 146 11.08 -11.46 2.19
CA PHE A 146 9.98 -10.55 2.35
C PHE A 146 10.53 -9.12 2.38
N VAL A 147 10.10 -8.29 1.44
CA VAL A 147 10.42 -6.86 1.42
C VAL A 147 9.18 -6.10 1.80
N THR A 148 9.13 -5.60 3.03
CA THR A 148 8.03 -4.80 3.55
C THR A 148 8.39 -3.32 3.51
N VAL A 149 7.56 -2.54 2.84
CA VAL A 149 7.63 -1.09 2.83
C VAL A 149 6.52 -0.53 3.71
N TYR A 150 6.86 0.36 4.64
CA TYR A 150 5.90 0.98 5.54
C TYR A 150 6.07 2.50 5.62
N TRP A 151 4.98 3.20 5.91
CA TRP A 151 4.91 4.67 5.92
C TRP A 151 4.12 5.21 7.13
N SER A 152 4.02 4.43 8.20
CA SER A 152 3.49 4.90 9.49
C SER A 152 4.57 5.64 10.27
N ASN A 153 4.15 6.65 11.04
CA ASN A 153 4.98 7.33 12.04
C ASN A 153 5.23 6.46 13.28
N GLU A 154 4.66 5.25 13.34
CA GLU A 154 4.94 4.26 14.37
C GLU A 154 6.24 3.53 14.03
N ASP A 155 7.26 3.77 14.86
CA ASP A 155 8.62 3.25 14.72
C ASP A 155 8.76 1.79 15.20
N SER A 156 7.70 0.98 15.20
CA SER A 156 7.81 -0.42 15.62
C SER A 156 8.35 -1.29 14.47
N LEU A 157 9.62 -1.66 14.62
CA LEU A 157 10.39 -2.47 13.67
C LEU A 157 9.90 -3.93 13.53
N ASP A 158 9.11 -4.42 14.49
CA ASP A 158 8.79 -5.85 14.60
C ASP A 158 7.55 -6.28 13.80
N ALA A 159 6.60 -5.37 13.54
CA ALA A 159 5.37 -5.65 12.79
C ALA A 159 4.68 -4.36 12.30
N PRO A 160 5.01 -3.84 11.12
CA PRO A 160 4.34 -2.65 10.59
C PRO A 160 2.86 -2.93 10.27
N SER A 161 1.98 -2.02 10.67
CA SER A 161 0.52 -2.16 10.50
C SER A 161 0.13 -2.41 9.04
N ALA A 162 -0.73 -3.40 8.81
CA ALA A 162 -1.23 -3.76 7.47
C ALA A 162 -1.96 -2.60 6.75
N LYS A 163 -2.41 -1.57 7.48
CA LYS A 163 -3.04 -0.37 6.89
C LYS A 163 -2.03 0.58 6.25
N SER A 164 -0.77 0.51 6.68
CA SER A 164 0.31 1.45 6.33
C SER A 164 1.58 0.72 5.87
N SER A 165 1.42 -0.52 5.41
CA SER A 165 2.52 -1.33 4.90
C SER A 165 2.12 -2.10 3.65
N THR A 166 3.11 -2.52 2.89
CA THR A 166 2.95 -3.41 1.75
C THR A 166 4.15 -4.34 1.71
N THR A 167 3.90 -5.64 1.70
CA THR A 167 4.92 -6.68 1.68
C THR A 167 4.95 -7.32 0.30
N LEU A 168 6.16 -7.42 -0.26
CA LEU A 168 6.45 -8.21 -1.44
C LEU A 168 7.12 -9.52 -1.01
N ASP A 169 6.52 -10.63 -1.37
CA ASP A 169 7.10 -11.97 -1.26
C ASP A 169 7.91 -12.27 -2.52
N THR A 170 9.19 -12.58 -2.36
CA THR A 170 10.10 -12.88 -3.47
C THR A 170 11.19 -13.87 -3.07
N TYR A 171 12.04 -14.25 -4.02
CA TYR A 171 13.11 -15.21 -3.82
C TYR A 171 14.47 -14.66 -4.24
N LEU A 172 15.47 -14.94 -3.42
CA LEU A 172 16.88 -14.81 -3.74
C LEU A 172 17.40 -16.14 -4.28
N ILE A 173 18.20 -16.07 -5.33
CA ILE A 173 18.83 -17.26 -5.94
C ILE A 173 20.22 -17.44 -5.31
N LYS A 174 20.42 -18.57 -4.63
CA LYS A 174 21.64 -18.92 -3.87
C LYS A 174 22.81 -19.37 -4.76
N ARG A 175 22.50 -20.02 -5.89
CA ARG A 175 23.46 -20.56 -6.85
C ARG A 175 22.92 -20.32 -8.27
N TRP A 176 23.72 -19.62 -9.07
CA TRP A 176 23.60 -19.59 -10.53
C TRP A 176 24.55 -20.62 -11.14
#